data_AF-A0A973JYZ4-F1
#
_entry.id   AF-A0A973JYZ4-F1
#
_cell.length_a   1.000
_cell.length_b   1.000
_cell.length_c   1.000
_cell.angle_alpha   90.00
_cell.angle_beta   90.00
_cell.angle_gamma   90.00
#
_symmetry.space_group_name_H-M   'P 1'
#
loop_
_entity.id
_entity.type
_entity.pdbx_description
1 polymer ?
#
loop_
_entity_poly.entity_id
_entity_poly.type
_entity_poly.pdbx_seq_one_letter_code
_entity_poly.pdbx_strand_id
1 'polypeptide(L)'
;MSPETAKSAETKTKLLEGALRTLVDQGIAKASARTIASAAGVNQALVFYHFGSVDELLAAACRYGAEQAVARYRPRFDQVGSLSELLVVGRRIHEEERSGGHVALLGQLLAGAQTHESLAAATAAGLESWITEIEKVLRRVLAGTPFEEFTDPAGLARAVAASFVGIELYEGVDLPGATAALDALEQLGVLVAALEELGPVAQRAVRLHLRRTNRR
;
A
#
# COMPACT_ATOMS: atom_id res chain seq x y z
N MET A 1 18.67 -10.64 25.85
CA MET A 1 17.61 -9.73 26.34
C MET A 1 17.18 -10.20 27.72
N SER A 2 16.92 -9.28 28.65
CA SER A 2 16.41 -9.61 29.98
C SER A 2 14.91 -9.99 29.91
N PRO A 3 14.38 -10.78 30.87
CA PRO A 3 12.96 -11.14 30.90
C PRO A 3 12.03 -9.92 30.91
N GLU A 4 12.45 -8.85 31.56
CA GLU A 4 11.70 -7.60 31.69
C GLU A 4 11.63 -6.80 30.37
N THR A 5 12.70 -6.82 29.57
CA THR A 5 12.70 -6.20 28.23
C THR A 5 11.85 -6.99 27.25
N ALA A 6 11.83 -8.33 27.34
CA ALA A 6 10.95 -9.16 26.53
C ALA A 6 9.46 -8.91 26.86
N LYS A 7 9.10 -8.82 28.13
CA LYS A 7 7.73 -8.51 28.57
C LYS A 7 7.26 -7.11 28.15
N SER A 8 8.17 -6.14 28.22
CA SER A 8 7.91 -4.77 27.74
C SER A 8 7.66 -4.74 26.23
N ALA A 9 8.46 -5.47 25.44
CA ALA A 9 8.25 -5.59 24.00
C ALA A 9 6.92 -6.28 23.65
N GLU A 10 6.57 -7.37 24.32
CA GLU A 10 5.29 -8.06 24.14
C GLU A 10 4.09 -7.13 24.43
N THR A 11 4.20 -6.30 25.48
CA THR A 11 3.17 -5.32 25.83
C THR A 11 3.03 -4.24 24.77
N LYS A 12 4.15 -3.74 24.21
CA LYS A 12 4.13 -2.81 23.08
C LYS A 12 3.41 -3.42 21.88
N THR A 13 3.72 -4.66 21.52
CA THR A 13 3.04 -5.36 20.40
C THR A 13 1.54 -5.49 20.64
N LYS A 14 1.10 -5.90 21.84
CA LYS A 14 -0.33 -5.99 22.19
C LYS A 14 -1.05 -4.64 22.03
N LEU A 15 -0.40 -3.54 22.41
CA LEU A 15 -0.95 -2.20 22.23
C LEU A 15 -1.07 -1.80 20.76
N LEU A 16 -0.07 -2.10 19.93
CA LEU A 16 -0.12 -1.86 18.48
C LEU A 16 -1.26 -2.66 17.82
N GLU A 17 -1.40 -3.95 18.15
CA GLU A 17 -2.47 -4.82 17.64
C GLU A 17 -3.85 -4.42 18.17
N GLY A 18 -3.94 -3.98 19.42
CA GLY A 18 -5.16 -3.41 19.99
C GLY A 18 -5.57 -2.11 19.29
N ALA A 19 -4.60 -1.26 18.94
CA ALA A 19 -4.84 -0.04 18.20
C ALA A 19 -5.36 -0.33 16.80
N LEU A 20 -4.71 -1.23 16.05
CA LEU A 20 -5.16 -1.66 14.72
C LEU A 20 -6.58 -2.23 14.73
N ARG A 21 -6.89 -3.13 15.68
CA ARG A 21 -8.27 -3.65 15.84
C ARG A 21 -9.27 -2.56 16.17
N THR A 22 -8.93 -1.66 17.09
CA THR A 22 -9.81 -0.52 17.44
C THR A 22 -10.09 0.35 16.21
N LEU A 23 -9.07 0.60 15.40
CA LEU A 23 -9.18 1.38 14.18
C LEU A 23 -10.08 0.72 13.13
N VAL A 24 -9.92 -0.59 12.89
CA VAL A 24 -10.77 -1.34 11.94
C VAL A 24 -12.21 -1.45 12.45
N ASP A 25 -12.41 -1.80 13.72
CA ASP A 25 -13.74 -2.11 14.27
C ASP A 25 -14.57 -0.87 14.61
N GLN A 26 -13.91 0.21 15.05
CA GLN A 26 -14.59 1.38 15.65
C GLN A 26 -14.25 2.72 14.97
N GLY A 27 -13.21 2.74 14.12
CA GLY A 27 -12.74 3.93 13.42
C GLY A 27 -11.90 4.88 14.28
N ILE A 28 -11.17 5.77 13.60
CA ILE A 28 -10.23 6.70 14.24
C ILE A 28 -10.87 7.61 15.30
N ALA A 29 -12.12 8.04 15.10
CA ALA A 29 -12.83 8.93 16.02
C ALA A 29 -13.12 8.30 17.41
N LYS A 30 -13.12 6.97 17.50
CA LYS A 30 -13.34 6.24 18.77
C LYS A 30 -12.05 5.68 19.38
N ALA A 31 -10.90 5.96 18.75
CA ALA A 31 -9.61 5.55 19.26
C ALA A 31 -9.23 6.38 20.49
N SER A 32 -9.08 5.71 21.63
CA SER A 32 -8.69 6.33 22.90
C SER A 32 -7.81 5.36 23.67
N ALA A 33 -7.03 5.86 24.64
CA ALA A 33 -6.21 4.99 25.49
C ALA A 33 -7.04 3.87 26.15
N ARG A 34 -8.29 4.18 26.55
CA ARG A 34 -9.21 3.22 27.15
C ARG A 34 -9.67 2.15 26.15
N THR A 35 -10.15 2.54 24.98
CA THR A 35 -10.67 1.60 23.97
C THR A 35 -9.55 0.70 23.44
N ILE A 36 -8.37 1.27 23.18
CA ILE A 36 -7.20 0.54 22.70
C ILE A 36 -6.68 -0.44 23.76
N ALA A 37 -6.52 0.01 25.01
CA ALA A 37 -6.04 -0.87 26.07
C ALA A 37 -7.03 -2.01 26.37
N SER A 38 -8.33 -1.74 26.29
CA SER A 38 -9.36 -2.77 26.36
C SER A 38 -9.22 -3.79 25.24
N ALA A 39 -9.02 -3.36 23.98
CA ALA A 39 -8.82 -4.27 22.86
C ALA A 39 -7.51 -5.09 23.02
N ALA A 40 -6.46 -4.46 23.54
CA ALA A 40 -5.16 -5.08 23.82
C ALA A 40 -5.15 -6.02 25.05
N GLY A 41 -6.17 -5.95 25.92
CA GLY A 41 -6.22 -6.71 27.17
C GLY A 41 -5.18 -6.26 28.19
N VAL A 42 -4.82 -4.96 28.21
CA VAL A 42 -3.79 -4.40 29.09
C VAL A 42 -4.30 -3.16 29.84
N ASN A 43 -3.51 -2.66 30.80
CA ASN A 43 -3.83 -1.44 31.54
C ASN A 43 -3.63 -0.19 30.65
N GLN A 44 -4.60 0.72 30.62
CA GLN A 44 -4.53 1.98 29.84
C GLN A 44 -3.32 2.85 30.17
N ALA A 45 -2.79 2.80 31.40
CA ALA A 45 -1.58 3.54 31.78
C ALA A 45 -0.36 3.14 30.93
N LEU A 46 -0.35 1.91 30.38
CA LEU A 46 0.74 1.41 29.55
C LEU A 46 0.80 2.07 28.17
N VAL A 47 -0.30 2.67 27.70
CA VAL A 47 -0.29 3.51 26.48
C VAL A 47 0.66 4.68 26.68
N PHE A 48 0.45 5.46 27.74
CA PHE A 48 1.27 6.63 28.05
C PHE A 48 2.70 6.26 28.43
N TYR A 49 2.88 5.14 29.15
CA TYR A 49 4.21 4.64 29.50
C TYR A 49 5.05 4.25 28.26
N HIS A 50 4.46 3.59 27.26
CA HIS A 50 5.21 3.08 26.11
C HIS A 50 5.29 4.03 24.93
N PHE A 51 4.29 4.88 24.74
CA PHE A 51 4.14 5.71 23.53
C PHE A 51 3.98 7.20 23.83
N GLY A 52 3.78 7.61 25.09
CA GLY A 52 3.63 9.01 25.48
C GLY A 52 2.25 9.60 25.19
N SER A 53 1.63 9.28 24.06
CA SER A 53 0.27 9.71 23.70
C SER A 53 -0.50 8.66 22.90
N VAL A 54 -1.80 8.88 22.73
CA VAL A 54 -2.63 8.05 21.83
C VAL A 54 -2.22 8.27 20.39
N ASP A 55 -1.94 9.50 19.97
CA ASP A 55 -1.56 9.81 18.58
C ASP A 55 -0.24 9.13 18.19
N GLU A 56 0.75 9.11 19.09
CA GLU A 56 2.01 8.39 18.86
C GLU A 56 1.81 6.87 18.81
N LEU A 57 0.90 6.33 19.62
CA LEU A 57 0.51 4.92 19.52
C LEU A 57 -0.18 4.64 18.17
N LEU A 58 -1.10 5.50 17.72
CA LEU A 58 -1.77 5.33 16.43
C LEU A 58 -0.79 5.42 15.26
N ALA A 59 0.13 6.39 15.28
CA ALA A 59 1.19 6.53 14.30
C ALA A 59 2.10 5.28 14.27
N ALA A 60 2.50 4.78 15.44
CA ALA A 60 3.28 3.54 15.54
C ALA A 60 2.50 2.31 15.05
N ALA A 61 1.21 2.22 15.37
CA ALA A 61 0.33 1.13 14.95
C ALA A 61 0.14 1.13 13.43
N CYS A 62 -0.01 2.29 12.79
CA CYS A 62 -0.11 2.40 11.33
C CYS A 62 1.17 1.91 10.64
N ARG A 63 2.35 2.30 11.15
CA ARG A 63 3.64 1.80 10.63
C ARG A 63 3.74 0.28 10.79
N TYR A 64 3.46 -0.23 11.99
CA TYR A 64 3.47 -1.66 12.27
C TYR A 64 2.50 -2.45 11.36
N GLY A 65 1.29 -1.94 11.16
CA GLY A 65 0.29 -2.57 10.29
C GLY A 65 0.74 -2.59 8.83
N ALA A 66 1.27 -1.47 8.31
CA ALA A 66 1.78 -1.39 6.96
C ALA A 66 2.97 -2.33 6.73
N GLU A 67 3.91 -2.40 7.67
CA GLU A 67 5.06 -3.32 7.61
C GLU A 67 4.60 -4.79 7.55
N GLN A 68 3.64 -5.17 8.41
CA GLN A 68 3.10 -6.53 8.44
C GLN A 68 2.35 -6.87 7.14
N ALA A 69 1.55 -5.93 6.63
CA ALA A 69 0.82 -6.13 5.38
C ALA A 69 1.78 -6.27 4.19
N VAL A 70 2.76 -5.38 4.05
CA VAL A 70 3.80 -5.47 3.01
C VAL A 70 4.57 -6.78 3.12
N ALA A 71 4.99 -7.18 4.33
CA ALA A 71 5.69 -8.45 4.54
C ALA A 71 4.86 -9.66 4.11
N ARG A 72 3.55 -9.65 4.38
CA ARG A 72 2.62 -10.70 3.95
C ARG A 72 2.54 -10.85 2.44
N TYR A 73 2.55 -9.75 1.69
CA TYR A 73 2.35 -9.77 0.23
C TYR A 73 3.64 -9.72 -0.59
N ARG A 74 4.78 -9.39 0.02
CA ARG A 74 6.10 -9.35 -0.66
C ARG A 74 6.41 -10.61 -1.49
N PRO A 75 6.20 -11.85 -0.99
CA PRO A 75 6.45 -13.04 -1.81
C PRO A 75 5.60 -13.10 -3.09
N ARG A 76 4.40 -12.50 -3.09
CA ARG A 76 3.54 -12.43 -4.29
C ARG A 76 4.09 -11.40 -5.27
N PHE A 77 4.49 -10.22 -4.79
CA PHE A 77 5.17 -9.21 -5.63
C PHE A 77 6.46 -9.77 -6.24
N ASP A 78 7.24 -10.54 -5.49
CA ASP A 78 8.49 -11.13 -5.97
C ASP A 78 8.30 -12.09 -7.16
N GLN A 79 7.11 -12.66 -7.32
CA GLN A 79 6.79 -13.61 -8.40
C GLN A 79 6.23 -12.93 -9.66
N VAL A 80 5.88 -11.64 -9.60
CA VAL A 80 5.28 -10.92 -10.74
C VAL A 80 6.30 -10.71 -11.86
N GLY A 81 6.03 -11.30 -13.03
CA GLY A 81 6.85 -11.24 -14.24
C GLY A 81 6.33 -10.30 -15.32
N SER A 82 5.09 -9.79 -15.22
CA SER A 82 4.51 -8.87 -16.22
C SER A 82 3.61 -7.80 -15.59
N LEU A 83 3.29 -6.74 -16.35
CA LEU A 83 2.33 -5.72 -15.91
C LEU A 83 0.92 -6.27 -15.70
N SER A 84 0.48 -7.21 -16.54
CA SER A 84 -0.82 -7.88 -16.38
C SER A 84 -0.88 -8.67 -15.07
N GLU A 85 0.18 -9.42 -14.75
CA GLU A 85 0.28 -10.12 -13.47
C GLU A 85 0.29 -9.17 -12.27
N LEU A 86 0.94 -7.99 -12.38
CA LEU A 86 0.93 -6.98 -11.33
C LEU A 86 -0.50 -6.52 -11.01
N LEU A 87 -1.32 -6.29 -12.04
CA LEU A 87 -2.72 -5.88 -11.86
C LEU A 87 -3.58 -6.99 -11.24
N VAL A 88 -3.38 -8.25 -11.67
CA VAL A 88 -4.06 -9.41 -11.07
C VAL A 88 -3.70 -9.55 -9.59
N VAL A 89 -2.41 -9.46 -9.25
CA VAL A 89 -1.95 -9.50 -7.85
C VAL A 89 -2.50 -8.32 -7.06
N GLY A 90 -2.49 -7.11 -7.63
CA GLY A 90 -3.06 -5.91 -7.02
C GLY A 90 -4.53 -6.09 -6.65
N ARG A 91 -5.38 -6.50 -7.61
CA ARG A 91 -6.82 -6.75 -7.38
C ARG A 91 -7.05 -7.77 -6.28
N ARG A 92 -6.30 -8.87 -6.28
CA ARG A 92 -6.43 -9.90 -5.24
C ARG A 92 -6.04 -9.38 -3.86
N ILE A 93 -4.96 -8.61 -3.76
CA ILE A 93 -4.56 -7.96 -2.51
C ILE A 93 -5.66 -7.03 -2.02
N HIS A 94 -6.24 -6.23 -2.91
CA HIS A 94 -7.35 -5.36 -2.57
C HIS A 94 -8.57 -6.09 -2.05
N GLU A 95 -9.02 -7.15 -2.72
CA GLU A 95 -10.14 -7.96 -2.24
C GLU A 95 -9.87 -8.53 -0.84
N GLU A 96 -8.64 -9.02 -0.60
CA GLU A 96 -8.21 -9.52 0.71
C GLU A 96 -8.21 -8.41 1.77
N GLU A 97 -7.60 -7.25 1.49
CA GLU A 97 -7.52 -6.12 2.43
C GLU A 97 -8.87 -5.45 2.70
N ARG A 98 -9.73 -5.39 1.67
CA ARG A 98 -11.11 -4.90 1.77
C ARG A 98 -11.93 -5.80 2.69
N SER A 99 -11.84 -7.12 2.52
CA SER A 99 -12.55 -8.07 3.38
C SER A 99 -12.13 -7.97 4.85
N GLY A 100 -10.89 -7.55 5.11
CA GLY A 100 -10.35 -7.28 6.45
C GLY A 100 -10.66 -5.88 7.01
N GLY A 101 -11.33 -5.01 6.25
CA GLY A 101 -11.64 -3.63 6.66
C GLY A 101 -10.47 -2.64 6.60
N HIS A 102 -9.30 -3.07 6.12
CA HIS A 102 -8.09 -2.23 6.10
C HIS A 102 -8.15 -1.11 5.06
N VAL A 103 -8.91 -1.28 3.97
CA VAL A 103 -9.13 -0.24 2.95
C VAL A 103 -9.91 0.95 3.53
N ALA A 104 -10.98 0.69 4.28
CA ALA A 104 -11.74 1.73 4.96
C ALA A 104 -10.87 2.47 6.00
N LEU A 105 -10.00 1.74 6.70
CA LEU A 105 -9.03 2.31 7.62
C LEU A 105 -8.07 3.26 6.88
N LEU A 106 -7.49 2.87 5.75
CA LEU A 106 -6.58 3.72 4.98
C LEU A 106 -7.25 5.05 4.61
N GLY A 107 -8.51 5.03 4.18
CA GLY A 107 -9.27 6.25 3.90
C GLY A 107 -9.42 7.17 5.11
N GLN A 108 -9.70 6.61 6.29
CA GLN A 108 -9.77 7.38 7.54
C GLN A 108 -8.41 7.96 7.95
N LEU A 109 -7.33 7.20 7.77
CA LEU A 109 -5.96 7.65 8.06
C LEU A 109 -5.56 8.80 7.14
N LEU A 110 -5.83 8.69 5.84
CA LEU A 110 -5.57 9.75 4.86
C LEU A 110 -6.33 11.03 5.18
N ALA A 111 -7.60 10.92 5.60
CA ALA A 111 -8.39 12.06 6.02
C ALA A 111 -7.86 12.67 7.33
N GLY A 112 -7.54 11.85 8.33
CA GLY A 112 -7.03 12.28 9.63
C GLY A 112 -5.64 12.92 9.55
N ALA A 113 -4.77 12.39 8.69
CA ALA A 113 -3.41 12.88 8.44
C ALA A 113 -3.37 14.36 8.01
N GLN A 114 -4.42 14.87 7.37
CA GLN A 114 -4.49 16.29 6.98
C GLN A 114 -4.43 17.27 8.16
N THR A 115 -4.68 16.79 9.37
CA THR A 115 -4.77 17.62 10.58
C THR A 115 -3.80 17.20 11.70
N HIS A 116 -3.05 16.10 11.52
CA HIS A 116 -2.16 15.53 12.53
C HIS A 116 -0.82 15.11 11.91
N GLU A 117 0.27 15.80 12.25
CA GLU A 117 1.59 15.63 11.59
C GLU A 117 2.21 14.25 11.82
N SER A 118 2.16 13.72 13.06
CA SER A 118 2.70 12.39 13.37
C SER A 118 1.97 11.27 12.62
N LEU A 119 0.66 11.42 12.45
CA LEU A 119 -0.17 10.51 11.67
C LEU A 119 0.13 10.63 10.17
N ALA A 120 0.34 11.85 9.67
CA ALA A 120 0.73 12.08 8.28
C ALA A 120 2.06 11.39 7.95
N ALA A 121 3.09 11.58 8.80
CA ALA A 121 4.38 10.93 8.63
C ALA A 121 4.27 9.39 8.67
N ALA A 122 3.47 8.85 9.59
CA ALA A 122 3.23 7.42 9.69
C ALA A 122 2.51 6.85 8.46
N THR A 123 1.48 7.54 7.98
CA THR A 123 0.68 7.13 6.81
C THR A 123 1.54 7.18 5.55
N ALA A 124 2.33 8.24 5.38
CA ALA A 124 3.26 8.37 4.27
C ALA A 124 4.32 7.25 4.26
N ALA A 125 4.90 6.91 5.41
CA ALA A 125 5.86 5.81 5.53
C ALA A 125 5.23 4.44 5.19
N GLY A 126 3.97 4.22 5.60
CA GLY A 126 3.21 3.03 5.24
C GLY A 126 3.00 2.93 3.72
N LEU A 127 2.54 4.00 3.09
CA LEU A 127 2.37 4.08 1.63
C LEU A 127 3.70 3.85 0.90
N GLU A 128 4.79 4.47 1.35
CA GLU A 128 6.11 4.31 0.72
C GLU A 128 6.60 2.86 0.77
N SER A 129 6.25 2.11 1.82
CA SER A 129 6.59 0.69 1.93
C SER A 129 5.91 -0.15 0.84
N TRP A 130 4.66 0.16 0.51
CA TRP A 130 3.93 -0.47 -0.61
C TRP A 130 4.46 -0.02 -1.97
N ILE A 131 4.68 1.29 -2.14
CA ILE A 131 5.23 1.89 -3.37
C ILE A 131 6.58 1.27 -3.70
N THR A 132 7.42 1.02 -2.69
CA THR A 132 8.72 0.37 -2.86
C THR A 132 8.61 -1.03 -3.48
N GLU A 133 7.64 -1.85 -3.06
CA GLU A 133 7.44 -3.18 -3.66
C GLU A 133 6.92 -3.08 -5.10
N ILE A 134 5.98 -2.16 -5.37
CA ILE A 134 5.48 -1.89 -6.73
C ILE A 134 6.62 -1.41 -7.64
N GLU A 135 7.48 -0.51 -7.17
CA GLU A 135 8.62 0.00 -7.93
C GLU A 135 9.59 -1.12 -8.30
N LYS A 136 9.90 -2.04 -7.39
CA LYS A 136 10.74 -3.21 -7.70
C LYS A 136 10.16 -4.05 -8.83
N VAL A 137 8.84 -4.29 -8.80
CA VAL A 137 8.15 -5.02 -9.86
C VAL A 137 8.24 -4.25 -11.18
N LEU A 138 7.90 -2.95 -11.18
CA LEU A 138 7.95 -2.12 -12.39
C LEU A 138 9.35 -2.08 -13.00
N ARG A 139 10.40 -1.93 -12.18
CA ARG A 139 11.80 -2.00 -12.65
C ARG A 139 12.11 -3.35 -13.30
N ARG A 140 11.65 -4.46 -12.71
CA ARG A 140 11.89 -5.80 -13.23
C ARG A 140 11.16 -6.04 -14.56
N VAL A 141 9.87 -5.72 -14.64
CA VAL A 141 9.06 -6.03 -15.83
C VAL A 141 9.35 -5.08 -16.99
N LEU A 142 9.79 -3.84 -16.73
CA LEU A 142 10.15 -2.89 -17.78
C LEU A 142 11.58 -3.08 -18.29
N ALA A 143 12.46 -3.76 -17.55
CA ALA A 143 13.84 -3.98 -17.94
C ALA A 143 13.95 -4.74 -19.27
N GLY A 144 14.75 -4.23 -20.21
CA GLY A 144 14.95 -4.82 -21.53
C GLY A 144 13.83 -4.52 -22.55
N THR A 145 12.69 -4.00 -22.09
CA THR A 145 11.58 -3.64 -22.99
C THR A 145 11.89 -2.38 -23.81
N PRO A 146 11.13 -2.09 -24.89
CA PRO A 146 11.21 -0.81 -25.59
C PRO A 146 10.92 0.42 -24.71
N PHE A 147 10.26 0.23 -23.56
CA PHE A 147 9.78 1.31 -22.70
C PHE A 147 10.77 1.74 -21.61
N GLU A 148 11.75 0.91 -21.28
CA GLU A 148 12.69 1.13 -20.17
C GLU A 148 13.25 2.56 -20.13
N GLU A 149 13.69 3.09 -21.26
CA GLU A 149 14.31 4.42 -21.37
C GLU A 149 13.33 5.60 -21.37
N PHE A 150 12.02 5.33 -21.42
CA PHE A 150 10.96 6.34 -21.54
C PHE A 150 10.05 6.39 -20.32
N THR A 151 10.25 5.51 -19.36
CA THR A 151 9.43 5.40 -18.16
C THR A 151 10.23 5.81 -16.92
N ASP A 152 9.55 6.38 -15.94
CA ASP A 152 10.07 6.56 -14.58
C ASP A 152 9.39 5.52 -13.66
N PRO A 153 10.03 4.38 -13.35
CA PRO A 153 9.43 3.35 -12.50
C PRO A 153 9.02 3.85 -11.11
N ALA A 154 9.75 4.83 -10.55
CA ALA A 154 9.45 5.37 -9.22
C ALA A 154 8.21 6.28 -9.25
N GLY A 155 8.07 7.10 -10.28
CA GLY A 155 6.87 7.89 -10.55
C GLY A 155 5.66 7.02 -10.90
N LEU A 156 5.85 5.99 -11.73
CA LEU A 156 4.80 5.03 -12.08
C LEU A 156 4.32 4.23 -10.87
N ALA A 157 5.22 3.82 -9.96
CA ALA A 157 4.82 3.13 -8.73
C ALA A 157 3.89 4.00 -7.86
N ARG A 158 4.22 5.29 -7.73
CA ARG A 158 3.37 6.28 -7.04
C ARG A 158 2.04 6.48 -7.74
N ALA A 159 2.04 6.58 -9.07
CA ALA A 159 0.82 6.72 -9.85
C ALA A 159 -0.10 5.50 -9.68
N VAL A 160 0.45 4.28 -9.78
CA VAL A 160 -0.28 3.03 -9.56
C VAL A 160 -0.86 2.99 -8.15
N ALA A 161 -0.06 3.28 -7.11
CA ALA A 161 -0.53 3.30 -5.73
C ALA A 161 -1.64 4.34 -5.53
N ALA A 162 -1.48 5.55 -6.05
CA ALA A 162 -2.48 6.62 -5.93
C ALA A 162 -3.78 6.29 -6.68
N SER A 163 -3.69 5.73 -7.90
CA SER A 163 -4.86 5.25 -8.63
C SER A 163 -5.62 4.19 -7.85
N PHE A 164 -4.89 3.25 -7.22
CA PHE A 164 -5.48 2.19 -6.43
C PHE A 164 -6.22 2.74 -5.21
N VAL A 165 -5.56 3.59 -4.41
CA VAL A 165 -6.20 4.28 -3.28
C VAL A 165 -7.42 5.08 -3.72
N GLY A 166 -7.36 5.77 -4.87
CA GLY A 166 -8.50 6.51 -5.41
C GLY A 166 -9.68 5.61 -5.78
N ILE A 167 -9.40 4.50 -6.47
CA ILE A 167 -10.40 3.49 -6.86
C ILE A 167 -11.05 2.87 -5.62
N GLU A 168 -10.24 2.55 -4.60
CA GLU A 168 -10.70 2.03 -3.32
C GLU A 168 -11.69 2.96 -2.62
N LEU A 169 -11.39 4.25 -2.61
CA LEU A 169 -12.29 5.26 -2.04
C LEU A 169 -13.57 5.42 -2.86
N TYR A 170 -13.51 5.23 -4.18
CA TYR A 170 -14.68 5.27 -5.06
C TYR A 170 -15.58 4.05 -4.87
N GLU A 171 -15.01 2.87 -4.66
CA GLU A 171 -15.73 1.60 -4.66
C GLU A 171 -16.92 1.55 -3.67
N GLY A 172 -16.77 2.18 -2.49
CA GLY A 172 -17.84 2.29 -1.50
C GLY A 172 -19.02 3.18 -1.93
N VAL A 173 -18.84 4.00 -2.96
CA VAL A 173 -19.82 4.97 -3.48
C VAL A 173 -20.30 4.59 -4.89
N ASP A 174 -19.40 4.10 -5.74
CA ASP A 174 -19.61 3.73 -7.14
C ASP A 174 -18.79 2.48 -7.50
N LEU A 175 -19.26 1.33 -7.01
CA LEU A 175 -18.66 0.02 -7.31
C LEU A 175 -18.57 -0.27 -8.82
N PRO A 176 -19.60 0.01 -9.66
CA PRO A 176 -19.49 -0.14 -11.11
C PRO A 176 -18.37 0.70 -11.72
N GLY A 177 -18.24 1.97 -11.31
CA GLY A 177 -17.18 2.86 -11.78
C GLY A 177 -15.79 2.40 -11.35
N ALA A 178 -15.63 1.96 -10.10
CA ALA A 178 -14.39 1.39 -9.60
C ALA A 178 -13.96 0.13 -10.38
N THR A 179 -14.92 -0.76 -10.68
CA THR A 179 -14.68 -1.96 -11.49
C THR A 179 -14.22 -1.59 -12.89
N ALA A 180 -14.93 -0.67 -13.56
CA ALA A 180 -14.58 -0.20 -14.89
C ALA A 180 -13.20 0.47 -14.95
N ALA A 181 -12.82 1.21 -13.90
CA ALA A 181 -11.50 1.83 -13.81
C ALA A 181 -10.38 0.78 -13.73
N LEU A 182 -10.55 -0.26 -12.92
CA LEU A 182 -9.58 -1.35 -12.86
C LEU A 182 -9.49 -2.12 -14.18
N ASP A 183 -10.63 -2.38 -14.83
CA ASP A 183 -10.66 -3.07 -16.14
C ASP A 183 -9.94 -2.26 -17.22
N ALA A 184 -10.05 -0.93 -17.19
CA ALA A 184 -9.30 -0.06 -18.08
C ALA A 184 -7.77 -0.13 -17.84
N LEU A 185 -7.33 -0.24 -16.58
CA LEU A 185 -5.91 -0.43 -16.27
C LEU A 185 -5.41 -1.78 -16.80
N GLU A 186 -6.23 -2.83 -16.71
CA GLU A 186 -5.91 -4.16 -17.25
C GLU A 186 -5.72 -4.17 -18.76
N GLN A 187 -6.54 -3.41 -19.49
CA GLN A 187 -6.38 -3.23 -20.93
C GLN A 187 -4.99 -2.65 -21.28
N LEU A 188 -4.45 -1.73 -20.48
CA LEU A 188 -3.09 -1.20 -20.68
C LEU A 188 -2.03 -2.28 -20.49
N GLY A 189 -2.19 -3.14 -19.47
CA GLY A 189 -1.30 -4.29 -19.24
C GLY A 189 -1.27 -5.25 -20.43
N VAL A 190 -2.45 -5.56 -20.99
CA VAL A 190 -2.60 -6.41 -22.19
C VAL A 190 -1.90 -5.80 -23.41
N LEU A 191 -2.02 -4.47 -23.62
CA LEU A 191 -1.36 -3.80 -24.74
C LEU A 191 0.17 -3.84 -24.62
N VAL A 192 0.71 -3.69 -23.41
CA VAL A 192 2.15 -3.81 -23.18
C VAL A 192 2.62 -5.25 -23.41
N ALA A 193 1.92 -6.24 -22.88
CA ALA A 193 2.24 -7.64 -23.09
C ALA A 193 2.24 -8.02 -24.59
N ALA A 194 1.23 -7.56 -25.34
CA ALA A 194 1.17 -7.78 -26.79
C ALA A 194 2.36 -7.17 -27.54
N LEU A 195 2.91 -6.03 -27.07
CA LEU A 195 4.14 -5.45 -27.63
C LEU A 195 5.38 -6.28 -27.30
N GLU A 196 5.47 -6.81 -26.08
CA GLU A 196 6.58 -7.67 -25.64
C GLU A 196 6.63 -9.00 -26.41
N GLU A 197 5.49 -9.53 -26.82
CA GLU A 197 5.41 -10.72 -27.67
C GLU A 197 5.87 -10.48 -29.12
N LEU A 198 6.00 -9.22 -29.55
CA LEU A 198 6.51 -8.92 -30.89
C LEU A 198 7.99 -9.29 -31.03
N GLY A 199 8.38 -9.78 -32.21
CA GLY A 199 9.77 -10.05 -32.53
C GLY A 199 10.69 -8.81 -32.42
N PRO A 200 12.01 -9.01 -32.26
CA PRO A 200 12.97 -7.94 -31.92
C PRO A 200 13.03 -6.80 -32.94
N VAL A 201 12.72 -7.07 -34.21
CA VAL A 201 12.66 -6.05 -35.26
C VAL A 201 11.51 -5.06 -35.03
N ALA A 202 10.32 -5.55 -34.69
CA ALA A 202 9.16 -4.72 -34.44
C ALA A 202 9.34 -3.88 -33.17
N GLN A 203 9.86 -4.48 -32.09
CA GLN A 203 10.20 -3.77 -30.86
C GLN A 203 11.23 -2.64 -31.11
N ARG A 204 12.24 -2.88 -31.94
CA ARG A 204 13.23 -1.86 -32.30
C ARG A 204 12.60 -0.71 -33.10
N ALA A 205 11.66 -1.01 -34.00
CA ALA A 205 10.93 0.02 -34.74
C ALA A 205 10.11 0.92 -33.81
N VAL A 206 9.43 0.35 -32.81
CA VAL A 206 8.69 1.11 -31.79
C VAL A 206 9.64 1.99 -30.98
N ARG A 207 10.75 1.44 -30.47
CA ARG A 207 11.76 2.22 -29.74
C ARG A 207 12.28 3.40 -30.56
N LEU A 208 12.61 3.17 -31.85
CA LEU A 208 13.08 4.22 -32.75
C LEU A 208 12.03 5.31 -32.98
N HIS A 209 10.76 4.94 -33.08
CA HIS A 209 9.67 5.89 -33.23
C HIS A 209 9.52 6.76 -31.97
N LEU A 210 9.48 6.15 -30.78
CA LEU A 210 9.39 6.87 -29.50
C LEU A 210 10.54 7.88 -29.32
N ARG A 211 11.79 7.50 -29.64
CA ARG A 211 12.95 8.43 -29.59
C ARG A 211 12.78 9.64 -30.51
N ARG A 212 12.15 9.48 -31.67
CA ARG A 212 11.92 10.58 -32.62
C ARG A 212 10.84 11.54 -32.12
N THR A 213 9.80 11.00 -31.52
CA THR A 213 8.66 11.80 -31.03
C THR A 213 9.02 12.55 -29.74
N ASN A 214 9.71 11.93 -28.77
CA ASN A 214 10.12 12.59 -27.52
C ASN A 214 11.25 13.62 -27.66
N ARG A 215 11.85 13.76 -28.84
CA ARG A 215 12.86 14.81 -29.14
C ARG A 215 12.24 16.09 -29.74
N ARG A 216 10.94 16.09 -30.03
CA ARG A 216 10.18 17.26 -30.48
C ARG A 216 9.43 17.87 -29.32
#